data_AF-A0A8H3AZT0-F1
#
_entry.id   AF-A0A8H3AZT0-F1
#
_cell.length_a   1.000
_cell.length_b   1.000
_cell.length_c   1.000
_cell.angle_alpha   90.00
_cell.angle_beta   90.00
_cell.angle_gamma   90.00
#
_symmetry.space_group_name_H-M   'P 1'
#
loop_
_entity.id
_entity.type
_entity.pdbx_description
1 polymer ?
#
loop_
_entity_poly.entity_id
_entity_poly.type
_entity_poly.pdbx_seq_one_letter_code
_entity_poly.pdbx_strand_id
1 'polypeptide(L)'
;MLSTTQHVMFLWTALLLVLPSALSAPTRRTECTNPKIRREWNTLPQEKRDAFHEAVKCLQTKPSIVESGGVSKTLYDDYAYIHFTMNQTIHKVASFHPWHRYFLAMREKDLSECGYTDGIPYWDWTRDAGSVAEFKQSKIFDPETGFGSTGFPEGDNSTASCVENGPYAGMQVNFPEPHCLRRSFNLTDDMPGNWTSSMVNQIMDYPDYISFWNNSERISHDHIHRAIGGDMRRQYSPNEPLFFIHHSQTDRLWTLWQGRNQTRLSDYGGNTVQNVFANTASLSDKLSYMGLAEDQTVESLMDTLSNGLCYKYDDDE
;
A
#
# COMPACT_ATOMS: atom_id res chain seq x y z
N MET A 1 -41.05 4.45 81.31
CA MET A 1 -39.73 4.69 80.70
C MET A 1 -39.44 3.56 79.73
N LEU A 2 -39.04 3.94 78.51
CA LEU A 2 -38.33 3.14 77.49
C LEU A 2 -39.07 1.98 76.81
N SER A 3 -39.64 2.33 75.65
CA SER A 3 -39.95 1.45 74.52
C SER A 3 -38.66 0.94 73.88
N THR A 4 -38.57 -0.36 73.59
CA THR A 4 -37.55 -0.92 72.69
C THR A 4 -38.18 -1.94 71.77
N THR A 5 -38.42 -1.52 70.53
CA THR A 5 -38.73 -2.36 69.37
C THR A 5 -37.45 -3.04 68.88
N GLN A 6 -37.42 -4.37 68.86
CA GLN A 6 -36.33 -5.15 68.26
C GLN A 6 -36.69 -5.44 66.80
N HIS A 7 -35.93 -4.86 65.86
CA HIS A 7 -36.01 -5.16 64.43
C HIS A 7 -35.08 -6.32 64.10
N VAL A 8 -35.62 -7.39 63.50
CA VAL A 8 -34.85 -8.48 62.93
C VAL A 8 -34.37 -8.04 61.54
N MET A 9 -33.07 -7.81 61.38
CA MET A 9 -32.43 -7.55 60.09
C MET A 9 -32.31 -8.85 59.29
N PHE A 10 -32.89 -8.87 58.09
CA PHE A 10 -32.59 -9.88 57.07
C PHE A 10 -31.28 -9.53 56.36
N LEU A 11 -30.24 -10.35 56.55
CA LEU A 11 -29.00 -10.29 55.79
C LEU A 11 -29.22 -10.93 54.42
N TRP A 12 -29.30 -10.12 53.36
CA TRP A 12 -29.22 -10.56 51.98
C TRP A 12 -27.75 -10.76 51.60
N THR A 13 -27.30 -12.01 51.53
CA THR A 13 -26.01 -12.35 50.90
C THR A 13 -26.13 -12.22 49.39
N ALA A 14 -25.61 -11.13 48.83
CA ALA A 14 -25.43 -11.00 47.38
C ALA A 14 -24.31 -11.94 46.93
N LEU A 15 -24.65 -12.97 46.15
CA LEU A 15 -23.69 -13.84 45.49
C LEU A 15 -23.06 -13.07 44.32
N LEU A 16 -21.82 -12.60 44.48
CA LEU A 16 -21.01 -12.08 43.37
C LEU A 16 -20.61 -13.25 42.48
N LEU A 17 -21.32 -13.44 41.37
CA LEU A 17 -20.88 -14.29 40.26
C LEU A 17 -19.64 -13.66 39.63
N VAL A 18 -18.46 -14.15 40.02
CA VAL A 18 -17.23 -13.90 39.27
C VAL A 18 -17.32 -14.70 37.99
N LEU A 19 -17.74 -14.06 36.90
CA LEU A 19 -17.63 -14.63 35.57
C LEU A 19 -16.13 -14.84 35.30
N PRO A 20 -15.68 -16.07 34.97
CA PRO A 20 -14.31 -16.25 34.54
C PRO A 20 -14.11 -15.41 33.28
N SER A 21 -13.16 -14.47 33.34
CA SER A 21 -12.65 -13.79 32.16
C SER A 21 -12.30 -14.89 31.16
N ALA A 22 -13.05 -14.97 30.07
CA ALA A 22 -12.68 -15.84 28.96
C ALA A 22 -11.33 -15.33 28.46
N LEU A 23 -10.26 -16.01 28.86
CA LEU A 23 -8.99 -15.93 28.17
C LEU A 23 -9.29 -16.38 26.74
N SER A 24 -9.45 -15.43 25.83
CA SER A 24 -9.50 -15.71 24.41
C SER A 24 -8.27 -16.55 24.10
N ALA A 25 -8.50 -17.80 23.68
CA ALA A 25 -7.42 -18.63 23.17
C ALA A 25 -6.72 -17.83 22.06
N PRO A 26 -5.38 -17.84 21.98
CA PRO A 26 -4.69 -17.20 20.87
C PRO A 26 -5.27 -17.80 19.58
N THR A 27 -5.84 -16.93 18.74
CA THR A 27 -6.28 -17.28 17.39
C THR A 27 -5.07 -17.93 16.72
N ARG A 28 -5.18 -19.21 16.38
CA ARG A 28 -4.13 -19.90 15.62
C ARG A 28 -3.91 -19.10 14.34
N ARG A 29 -2.71 -18.52 14.18
CA ARG A 29 -2.27 -17.95 12.91
C ARG A 29 -2.37 -19.07 11.87
N THR A 30 -3.20 -18.88 10.85
CA THR A 30 -3.19 -19.78 9.70
C THR A 30 -1.89 -19.51 8.95
N GLU A 31 -0.92 -20.41 9.11
CA GLU A 31 0.40 -20.25 8.50
C GLU A 31 0.36 -20.53 6.99
N CYS A 32 0.95 -19.62 6.22
CA CYS A 32 1.14 -19.74 4.78
C CYS A 32 2.14 -20.87 4.47
N THR A 33 1.72 -21.86 3.68
CA THR A 33 2.54 -23.03 3.32
C THR A 33 3.20 -22.93 1.94
N ASN A 34 2.63 -22.13 1.04
CA ASN A 34 3.14 -21.93 -0.32
C ASN A 34 3.08 -20.45 -0.70
N PRO A 35 4.01 -19.62 -0.18
CA PRO A 35 3.99 -18.19 -0.46
C PRO A 35 4.27 -17.91 -1.93
N LYS A 36 3.51 -16.99 -2.51
CA LYS A 36 3.90 -16.36 -3.78
C LYS A 36 5.19 -15.56 -3.58
N ILE A 37 6.05 -15.55 -4.58
CA ILE A 37 7.29 -14.77 -4.55
C ILE A 37 7.09 -13.51 -5.39
N ARG A 38 7.20 -12.34 -4.75
CA ARG A 38 7.28 -11.03 -5.39
C ARG A 38 8.73 -10.75 -5.75
N ARG A 39 8.99 -10.41 -7.01
CA ARG A 39 10.35 -10.31 -7.56
C ARG A 39 10.66 -8.92 -8.08
N GLU A 40 11.94 -8.58 -8.12
CA GLU A 40 12.39 -7.33 -8.70
C GLU A 40 12.14 -7.33 -10.22
N TRP A 41 11.56 -6.24 -10.75
CA TRP A 41 11.11 -6.14 -12.15
C TRP A 41 12.18 -6.53 -13.17
N ASN A 42 13.42 -6.07 -12.98
CA ASN A 42 14.51 -6.32 -13.90
C ASN A 42 15.00 -7.79 -13.89
N THR A 43 14.62 -8.57 -12.89
CA THR A 43 14.90 -10.02 -12.84
C THR A 43 13.85 -10.87 -13.55
N LEU A 44 12.66 -10.32 -13.83
CA LEU A 44 11.60 -11.05 -14.52
C LEU A 44 11.95 -11.33 -15.98
N PRO A 45 11.65 -12.54 -16.51
CA PRO A 45 11.65 -12.80 -17.94
C PRO A 45 10.67 -11.89 -18.69
N GLN A 46 10.97 -11.56 -19.95
CA GLN A 46 10.13 -10.65 -20.75
C GLN A 46 8.67 -11.14 -20.86
N GLU A 47 8.44 -12.44 -21.06
CA GLU A 47 7.10 -13.04 -21.10
C GLU A 47 6.27 -12.76 -19.84
N LYS A 48 6.91 -12.64 -18.68
CA LYS A 48 6.24 -12.31 -17.41
C LYS A 48 5.92 -10.82 -17.31
N ARG A 49 6.78 -9.97 -17.85
CA ARG A 49 6.54 -8.53 -17.95
C ARG A 49 5.37 -8.25 -18.89
N ASP A 50 5.36 -8.89 -20.05
CA ASP A 50 4.28 -8.79 -21.04
C ASP A 50 2.94 -9.26 -20.42
N ALA A 51 2.92 -10.42 -19.77
CA ALA A 51 1.72 -10.93 -19.09
C ALA A 51 1.21 -9.98 -17.99
N PHE A 52 2.11 -9.30 -17.26
CA PHE A 52 1.73 -8.29 -16.28
C PHE A 52 1.02 -7.10 -16.97
N HIS A 53 1.60 -6.56 -18.04
CA HIS A 53 1.01 -5.45 -18.80
C HIS A 53 -0.35 -5.82 -19.42
N GLU A 54 -0.47 -7.03 -19.96
CA GLU A 54 -1.73 -7.56 -20.50
C GLU A 54 -2.80 -7.66 -19.41
N ALA A 55 -2.45 -8.20 -18.23
CA ALA A 55 -3.38 -8.31 -17.12
C ALA A 55 -3.83 -6.92 -16.61
N VAL A 56 -2.92 -5.95 -16.53
CA VAL A 56 -3.26 -4.56 -16.18
C VAL A 56 -4.29 -3.98 -17.15
N LYS A 57 -4.11 -4.16 -18.46
CA LYS A 57 -5.06 -3.70 -19.48
C LYS A 57 -6.41 -4.43 -19.39
N CYS A 58 -6.39 -5.73 -19.09
CA CYS A 58 -7.61 -6.51 -18.87
C CYS A 58 -8.49 -5.92 -17.76
N LEU A 59 -7.90 -5.35 -16.69
CA LEU A 59 -8.67 -4.68 -15.64
C LEU A 59 -9.47 -3.47 -16.14
N GLN A 60 -9.06 -2.82 -17.23
CA GLN A 60 -9.84 -1.75 -17.88
C GLN A 60 -11.09 -2.26 -18.60
N THR A 61 -11.22 -3.57 -18.80
CA THR A 61 -12.38 -4.19 -19.45
C THR A 61 -13.39 -4.74 -18.44
N LYS A 62 -12.97 -4.93 -17.19
CA LYS A 62 -13.84 -5.40 -16.11
C LYS A 62 -14.68 -4.24 -15.57
N PRO A 63 -15.99 -4.42 -15.34
CA PRO A 63 -16.82 -3.38 -14.76
C PRO A 63 -16.37 -3.04 -13.34
N SER A 64 -16.54 -1.77 -12.94
CA SER A 64 -16.37 -1.33 -11.56
C SER A 64 -17.25 -2.16 -10.62
N ILE A 65 -16.72 -2.45 -9.42
CA ILE A 65 -17.43 -3.20 -8.37
C ILE A 65 -17.75 -2.35 -7.14
N VAL A 66 -17.31 -1.09 -7.11
CA VAL A 66 -17.49 -0.20 -5.96
C VAL A 66 -18.61 0.80 -6.20
N GLU A 67 -19.29 1.22 -5.13
CA GLU A 67 -20.37 2.20 -5.23
C GLU A 67 -19.79 3.63 -5.33
N SER A 68 -19.53 4.08 -6.56
CA SER A 68 -18.93 5.41 -6.83
C SER A 68 -19.91 6.41 -7.45
N GLY A 69 -21.21 6.10 -7.53
CA GLY A 69 -22.19 6.91 -8.25
C GLY A 69 -21.91 7.05 -9.76
N GLY A 70 -21.26 6.05 -10.37
CA GLY A 70 -20.92 6.00 -11.80
C GLY A 70 -19.66 6.75 -12.21
N VAL A 71 -18.92 7.32 -11.26
CA VAL A 71 -17.63 7.97 -11.49
C VAL A 71 -16.53 6.96 -11.86
N SER A 72 -16.38 5.90 -11.07
CA SER A 72 -15.59 4.72 -11.45
C SER A 72 -16.38 3.89 -12.46
N LYS A 73 -15.75 3.51 -13.57
CA LYS A 73 -16.40 2.74 -14.64
C LYS A 73 -15.87 1.31 -14.73
N THR A 74 -14.61 1.12 -14.39
CA THR A 74 -13.90 -0.15 -14.54
C THR A 74 -13.26 -0.56 -13.23
N LEU A 75 -12.96 -1.85 -13.07
CA LEU A 75 -12.21 -2.34 -11.92
C LEU A 75 -10.82 -1.68 -11.84
N TYR A 76 -10.25 -1.25 -12.96
CA TYR A 76 -9.04 -0.44 -12.97
C TYR A 76 -9.25 0.92 -12.27
N ASP A 77 -10.36 1.61 -12.58
CA ASP A 77 -10.69 2.93 -12.03
C ASP A 77 -11.00 2.86 -10.52
N ASP A 78 -11.49 1.73 -10.02
CA ASP A 78 -11.84 1.53 -8.60
C ASP A 78 -10.67 1.82 -7.67
N TYR A 79 -9.47 1.37 -8.05
CA TYR A 79 -8.26 1.60 -7.27
C TYR A 79 -7.95 3.11 -7.15
N ALA A 80 -8.03 3.85 -8.25
CA ALA A 80 -7.78 5.29 -8.24
C ALA A 80 -8.86 6.06 -7.45
N TYR A 81 -10.11 5.66 -7.60
CA TYR A 81 -11.25 6.25 -6.89
C TYR A 81 -11.16 6.05 -5.36
N ILE A 82 -10.89 4.81 -4.92
CA ILE A 82 -10.78 4.48 -3.49
C ILE A 82 -9.61 5.22 -2.87
N HIS A 83 -8.44 5.16 -3.50
CA HIS A 83 -7.24 5.81 -3.00
C HIS A 83 -7.42 7.33 -2.86
N PHE A 84 -8.08 7.96 -3.85
CA PHE A 84 -8.42 9.38 -3.77
C PHE A 84 -9.37 9.67 -2.60
N THR A 85 -10.47 8.92 -2.50
CA THR A 85 -11.51 9.13 -1.49
C THR A 85 -10.97 8.92 -0.06
N MET A 86 -10.14 7.90 0.13
CA MET A 86 -9.62 7.51 1.45
C MET A 86 -8.34 8.23 1.85
N ASN A 87 -7.79 9.13 1.02
CA ASN A 87 -6.47 9.73 1.19
C ASN A 87 -6.17 10.21 2.64
N GLN A 88 -7.14 10.83 3.32
CA GLN A 88 -6.96 11.36 4.67
C GLN A 88 -6.76 10.30 5.77
N THR A 89 -7.11 9.04 5.51
CA THR A 89 -7.01 7.94 6.46
C THR A 89 -6.06 6.84 5.98
N ILE A 90 -5.31 7.07 4.89
CA ILE A 90 -4.33 6.11 4.34
C ILE A 90 -2.94 6.71 4.09
N HIS A 91 -2.80 8.04 4.10
CA HIS A 91 -1.51 8.74 3.96
C HIS A 91 -1.21 9.63 5.14
N LYS A 92 0.07 9.76 5.51
CA LYS A 92 0.57 10.52 6.68
C LYS A 92 -0.08 10.08 8.00
N VAL A 93 -0.37 8.78 8.10
CA VAL A 93 -1.08 8.13 9.19
C VAL A 93 -0.52 6.73 9.44
N ALA A 94 -0.86 6.16 10.60
CA ALA A 94 -0.38 4.84 11.00
C ALA A 94 -0.77 3.72 10.02
N SER A 95 -1.96 3.81 9.41
CA SER A 95 -2.50 2.82 8.49
C SER A 95 -1.80 2.75 7.13
N PHE A 96 -0.85 3.65 6.84
CA PHE A 96 -0.19 3.74 5.54
C PHE A 96 0.30 2.40 5.03
N HIS A 97 1.20 1.74 5.76
CA HIS A 97 1.75 0.46 5.32
C HIS A 97 0.73 -0.69 5.29
N PRO A 98 -0.04 -1.00 6.36
CA PRO A 98 -0.99 -2.11 6.32
C PRO A 98 -2.10 -1.90 5.28
N TRP A 99 -2.58 -0.67 5.09
CA TRP A 99 -3.62 -0.39 4.09
C TRP A 99 -3.11 -0.67 2.68
N HIS A 100 -1.93 -0.13 2.32
CA HIS A 100 -1.34 -0.33 1.00
C HIS A 100 -0.90 -1.78 0.75
N ARG A 101 -0.44 -2.49 1.78
CA ARG A 101 -0.14 -3.94 1.71
C ARG A 101 -1.34 -4.75 1.23
N TYR A 102 -2.52 -4.55 1.84
CA TYR A 102 -3.71 -5.28 1.43
C TYR A 102 -4.25 -4.79 0.08
N PHE A 103 -4.09 -3.49 -0.22
CA PHE A 103 -4.41 -2.93 -1.53
C PHE A 103 -3.62 -3.61 -2.66
N LEU A 104 -2.33 -3.92 -2.43
CA LEU A 104 -1.51 -4.74 -3.33
C LEU A 104 -2.03 -6.17 -3.44
N ALA A 105 -2.44 -6.79 -2.33
CA ALA A 105 -2.97 -8.15 -2.33
C ALA A 105 -4.27 -8.25 -3.16
N MET A 106 -5.15 -7.24 -3.08
CA MET A 106 -6.34 -7.18 -3.92
C MET A 106 -5.97 -6.98 -5.40
N ARG A 107 -5.01 -6.09 -5.69
CA ARG A 107 -4.55 -5.91 -7.06
C ARG A 107 -3.98 -7.19 -7.64
N GLU A 108 -3.16 -7.90 -6.88
CA GLU A 108 -2.57 -9.17 -7.30
C GLU A 108 -3.64 -10.25 -7.55
N LYS A 109 -4.68 -10.31 -6.71
CA LYS A 109 -5.83 -11.19 -6.93
C LYS A 109 -6.53 -10.85 -8.25
N ASP A 110 -6.81 -9.57 -8.51
CA ASP A 110 -7.51 -9.14 -9.72
C ASP A 110 -6.67 -9.37 -10.99
N LEU A 111 -5.35 -9.15 -10.92
CA LEU A 111 -4.39 -9.48 -11.98
C LEU A 111 -4.39 -10.99 -12.27
N SER A 112 -4.49 -11.83 -11.24
CA SER A 112 -4.59 -13.28 -11.41
C SER A 112 -5.85 -13.70 -12.17
N GLU A 113 -6.97 -13.03 -11.94
CA GLU A 113 -8.19 -13.26 -12.73
C GLU A 113 -8.09 -12.74 -14.17
N CYS A 114 -7.09 -11.92 -14.47
CA CYS A 114 -6.72 -11.47 -15.80
C CYS A 114 -5.53 -12.26 -16.38
N GLY A 115 -5.16 -13.40 -15.78
CA GLY A 115 -4.17 -14.33 -16.30
C GLY A 115 -2.73 -14.16 -15.76
N TYR A 116 -2.46 -13.13 -14.95
CA TYR A 116 -1.14 -12.95 -14.33
C TYR A 116 -1.08 -13.61 -12.95
N THR A 117 -0.55 -14.82 -12.88
CA THR A 117 -0.56 -15.63 -11.65
C THR A 117 0.64 -15.44 -10.72
N ASP A 118 1.71 -14.81 -11.21
CA ASP A 118 2.91 -14.52 -10.40
C ASP A 118 2.61 -13.49 -9.30
N GLY A 119 3.54 -13.33 -8.34
CA GLY A 119 3.46 -12.27 -7.34
C GLY A 119 3.66 -10.90 -7.97
N ILE A 120 2.99 -9.87 -7.46
CA ILE A 120 3.16 -8.51 -8.00
C ILE A 120 4.64 -8.08 -7.87
N PRO A 121 5.31 -7.67 -8.96
CA PRO A 121 6.71 -7.32 -8.89
C PRO A 121 6.95 -6.05 -8.08
N TYR A 122 8.20 -5.81 -7.70
CA TYR A 122 8.64 -4.56 -7.10
C TYR A 122 9.72 -3.89 -7.94
N TRP A 123 9.87 -2.57 -7.78
CA TRP A 123 10.89 -1.77 -8.43
C TRP A 123 11.84 -1.24 -7.36
N ASP A 124 13.06 -1.75 -7.34
CA ASP A 124 14.09 -1.25 -6.43
C ASP A 124 14.69 0.05 -6.96
N TRP A 125 14.05 1.18 -6.62
CA TRP A 125 14.50 2.53 -7.03
C TRP A 125 15.91 2.86 -6.60
N THR A 126 16.45 2.18 -5.58
CA THR A 126 17.80 2.48 -5.08
C THR A 126 18.87 2.23 -6.14
N ARG A 127 18.55 1.42 -7.15
CA ARG A 127 19.37 1.13 -8.32
C ARG A 127 19.40 2.25 -9.37
N ASP A 128 18.47 3.20 -9.26
CA ASP A 128 18.27 4.33 -10.17
C ASP A 128 18.42 5.68 -9.44
N ALA A 129 19.26 5.71 -8.39
CA ALA A 129 19.41 6.84 -7.49
C ALA A 129 20.68 7.68 -7.74
N GLY A 130 21.47 7.36 -8.77
CA GLY A 130 22.76 8.00 -9.00
C GLY A 130 22.66 9.45 -9.52
N SER A 131 21.69 9.74 -10.37
CA SER A 131 21.44 11.10 -10.90
C SER A 131 20.06 11.23 -11.51
N VAL A 132 19.64 12.47 -11.82
CA VAL A 132 18.40 12.72 -12.58
C VAL A 132 18.43 12.04 -13.95
N ALA A 133 19.57 12.08 -14.65
CA ALA A 133 19.72 11.46 -15.96
C ALA A 133 19.59 9.93 -15.89
N GLU A 134 20.21 9.32 -14.88
CA GLU A 134 20.11 7.88 -14.61
C GLU A 134 18.67 7.46 -14.30
N PHE A 135 17.98 8.20 -13.42
CA PHE A 135 16.57 7.94 -13.12
C PHE A 135 15.70 7.98 -14.38
N LYS A 136 15.83 9.04 -15.20
CA LYS A 136 15.07 9.18 -16.46
C LYS A 136 15.38 8.08 -17.49
N GLN A 137 16.55 7.44 -17.39
CA GLN A 137 17.01 6.35 -18.28
C GLN A 137 16.87 4.96 -17.63
N SER A 138 16.26 4.85 -16.46
CA SER A 138 16.02 3.56 -15.80
C SER A 138 15.27 2.61 -16.73
N LYS A 139 15.63 1.32 -16.66
CA LYS A 139 14.95 0.26 -17.40
C LYS A 139 13.47 0.17 -17.10
N ILE A 140 13.03 0.66 -15.94
CA ILE A 140 11.60 0.71 -15.61
C ILE A 140 10.82 1.61 -16.59
N PHE A 141 11.48 2.59 -17.22
CA PHE A 141 10.89 3.52 -18.20
C PHE A 141 11.20 3.14 -19.64
N ASP A 142 11.89 2.01 -19.87
CA ASP A 142 12.12 1.49 -21.21
C ASP A 142 10.78 1.14 -21.89
N PRO A 143 10.55 1.53 -23.15
CA PRO A 143 9.28 1.26 -23.84
C PRO A 143 9.02 -0.23 -24.12
N GLU A 144 10.05 -1.07 -24.23
CA GLU A 144 9.86 -2.49 -24.59
C GLU A 144 9.82 -3.39 -23.34
N THR A 145 10.65 -3.07 -22.37
CA THR A 145 10.91 -3.90 -21.19
C THR A 145 10.37 -3.32 -19.89
N GLY A 146 9.79 -2.12 -19.93
CA GLY A 146 9.26 -1.40 -18.78
C GLY A 146 7.91 -0.74 -19.07
N PHE A 147 7.71 0.46 -18.56
CA PHE A 147 6.41 1.13 -18.48
C PHE A 147 6.27 2.28 -19.48
N GLY A 148 7.27 2.52 -20.32
CA GLY A 148 7.38 3.68 -21.19
C GLY A 148 7.89 4.93 -20.47
N SER A 149 8.27 5.93 -21.26
CA SER A 149 8.92 7.15 -20.80
C SER A 149 7.94 8.19 -20.24
N THR A 150 8.45 9.40 -20.01
CA THR A 150 7.64 10.60 -19.76
C THR A 150 6.66 10.88 -20.90
N GLY A 151 5.64 11.69 -20.62
CA GLY A 151 4.68 12.14 -21.62
C GLY A 151 5.25 13.17 -22.61
N PHE A 152 4.64 13.26 -23.78
CA PHE A 152 5.09 14.15 -24.87
C PHE A 152 3.98 15.14 -25.30
N PRO A 153 4.30 16.43 -25.56
CA PRO A 153 5.58 17.09 -25.27
C PRO A 153 5.88 17.08 -23.76
N GLU A 154 7.15 17.02 -23.38
CA GLU A 154 7.53 17.02 -21.96
C GLU A 154 7.07 18.32 -21.31
N GLY A 155 6.22 18.20 -20.29
CA GLY A 155 5.68 19.32 -19.55
C GLY A 155 6.27 19.41 -18.14
N ASP A 156 5.53 20.05 -17.24
CA ASP A 156 5.82 20.11 -15.81
C ASP A 156 4.68 19.47 -14.99
N ASN A 157 4.67 19.71 -13.69
CA ASN A 157 3.62 19.21 -12.79
C ASN A 157 2.20 19.70 -13.13
N SER A 158 2.07 20.84 -13.81
CA SER A 158 0.80 21.46 -14.19
C SER A 158 0.39 21.12 -15.63
N THR A 159 1.36 20.73 -16.45
CA THR A 159 1.22 20.50 -17.90
C THR A 159 1.63 19.08 -18.30
N ALA A 160 1.51 18.10 -17.40
CA ALA A 160 1.86 16.72 -17.70
C ALA A 160 1.09 16.20 -18.93
N SER A 161 1.82 15.54 -19.82
CA SER A 161 1.33 15.14 -21.14
C SER A 161 1.09 13.64 -21.21
N CYS A 162 0.39 13.21 -22.26
CA CYS A 162 0.08 11.80 -22.47
C CYS A 162 1.35 10.97 -22.65
N VAL A 163 1.35 9.76 -22.10
CA VAL A 163 2.36 8.73 -22.43
C VAL A 163 2.14 8.27 -23.86
N GLU A 164 3.17 8.39 -24.71
CA GLU A 164 3.10 8.09 -26.15
C GLU A 164 3.89 6.84 -26.58
N ASN A 165 4.59 6.17 -25.67
CA ASN A 165 5.34 4.95 -25.97
C ASN A 165 5.17 3.87 -24.90
N GLY A 166 5.66 2.69 -25.23
CA GLY A 166 5.60 1.49 -24.39
C GLY A 166 4.21 0.92 -24.21
N PRO A 167 4.02 0.01 -23.23
CA PRO A 167 2.80 -0.78 -23.13
C PRO A 167 1.55 0.06 -22.91
N TYR A 168 1.68 1.27 -22.36
CA TYR A 168 0.57 2.14 -22.00
C TYR A 168 0.42 3.37 -22.91
N ALA A 169 1.09 3.37 -24.07
CA ALA A 169 0.92 4.41 -25.08
C ALA A 169 -0.57 4.60 -25.42
N GLY A 170 -1.07 5.83 -25.25
CA GLY A 170 -2.47 6.17 -25.55
C GLY A 170 -3.52 5.59 -24.61
N MET A 171 -3.11 4.93 -23.51
CA MET A 171 -4.02 4.42 -22.48
C MET A 171 -4.94 5.54 -21.97
N GLN A 172 -6.24 5.27 -21.89
CA GLN A 172 -7.25 6.19 -21.33
C GLN A 172 -7.66 5.71 -19.94
N VAL A 173 -7.83 6.64 -19.02
CA VAL A 173 -8.37 6.44 -17.66
C VAL A 173 -9.64 7.28 -17.48
N ASN A 174 -10.56 6.88 -16.61
CA ASN A 174 -11.86 7.56 -16.47
C ASN A 174 -11.94 8.54 -15.28
N PHE A 175 -11.06 8.40 -14.29
CA PHE A 175 -11.08 9.13 -13.03
C PHE A 175 -9.86 10.05 -12.91
N PRO A 176 -9.97 11.27 -12.32
CA PRO A 176 -11.18 11.95 -11.84
C PRO A 176 -12.13 12.42 -12.95
N GLU A 177 -11.58 12.58 -14.15
CA GLU A 177 -12.31 12.78 -15.40
C GLU A 177 -11.65 11.93 -16.50
N PRO A 178 -12.30 11.68 -17.64
CA PRO A 178 -11.66 10.99 -18.75
C PRO A 178 -10.42 11.73 -19.29
N HIS A 179 -9.26 11.07 -19.28
CA HIS A 179 -8.02 11.58 -19.87
C HIS A 179 -7.08 10.44 -20.28
N CYS A 180 -6.07 10.74 -21.07
CA CYS A 180 -4.94 9.83 -21.30
C CYS A 180 -4.11 9.67 -20.01
N LEU A 181 -3.43 8.54 -19.83
CA LEU A 181 -2.41 8.39 -18.80
C LEU A 181 -1.33 9.47 -18.98
N ARG A 182 -1.07 10.27 -17.94
CA ARG A 182 -0.10 11.37 -17.99
C ARG A 182 1.13 11.14 -17.13
N ARG A 183 2.31 11.47 -17.67
CA ARG A 183 3.58 11.52 -16.94
C ARG A 183 4.34 12.81 -17.22
N SER A 184 5.16 13.24 -16.26
CA SER A 184 6.01 14.42 -16.39
C SER A 184 7.15 14.33 -15.40
N PHE A 185 8.33 13.91 -15.87
CA PHE A 185 9.48 13.73 -15.00
C PHE A 185 9.94 15.04 -14.38
N ASN A 186 9.59 15.27 -13.13
CA ASN A 186 9.80 16.53 -12.41
C ASN A 186 10.78 16.33 -11.24
N LEU A 187 12.06 16.18 -11.59
CA LEU A 187 13.15 15.99 -10.64
C LEU A 187 14.00 17.25 -10.52
N THR A 188 14.43 17.56 -9.29
CA THR A 188 15.57 18.43 -9.01
C THR A 188 16.84 17.59 -8.85
N ASP A 189 18.02 18.17 -9.03
CA ASP A 189 19.29 17.45 -8.99
C ASP A 189 19.53 16.68 -7.68
N ASP A 190 19.09 17.23 -6.54
CA ASP A 190 19.23 16.59 -5.22
C ASP A 190 18.16 15.51 -4.94
N MET A 191 17.11 15.44 -5.76
CA MET A 191 15.96 14.58 -5.48
C MET A 191 16.34 13.09 -5.35
N PRO A 192 17.22 12.52 -6.21
CA PRO A 192 17.68 11.13 -6.08
C PRO A 192 18.31 10.77 -4.74
N GLY A 193 18.85 11.75 -4.01
CA GLY A 193 19.34 11.56 -2.64
C GLY A 193 18.30 10.95 -1.68
N ASN A 194 17.00 11.13 -1.95
CA ASN A 194 15.89 10.65 -1.11
C ASN A 194 15.56 9.16 -1.27
N TRP A 195 16.18 8.46 -2.22
CA TRP A 195 15.98 7.01 -2.40
C TRP A 195 17.27 6.25 -2.70
N THR A 196 18.43 6.82 -2.34
CA THR A 196 19.69 6.06 -2.35
C THR A 196 19.65 4.90 -1.35
N SER A 197 20.46 3.85 -1.57
CA SER A 197 20.59 2.76 -0.60
C SER A 197 21.04 3.25 0.79
N SER A 198 21.84 4.32 0.85
CA SER A 198 22.24 4.97 2.11
C SER A 198 21.04 5.55 2.85
N MET A 199 20.19 6.32 2.14
CA MET A 199 18.96 6.88 2.71
C MET A 199 18.00 5.78 3.16
N VAL A 200 17.79 4.75 2.35
CA VAL A 200 16.95 3.61 2.72
C VAL A 200 17.50 2.92 3.98
N ASN A 201 18.81 2.67 4.06
CA ASN A 201 19.41 2.06 5.26
C ASN A 201 19.17 2.90 6.52
N GLN A 202 19.29 4.23 6.44
CA GLN A 202 18.98 5.12 7.57
C GLN A 202 17.52 4.98 8.02
N ILE A 203 16.57 4.88 7.07
CA ILE A 203 15.15 4.67 7.39
C ILE A 203 14.94 3.30 8.04
N MET A 204 15.61 2.26 7.53
CA MET A 204 15.49 0.90 8.04
C MET A 204 16.06 0.72 9.47
N ASP A 205 16.88 1.67 9.94
CA ASP A 205 17.48 1.67 11.27
C ASP A 205 16.60 2.33 12.34
N TYR A 206 15.46 2.95 11.96
CA TYR A 206 14.51 3.46 12.94
C TYR A 206 14.01 2.33 13.87
N PRO A 207 13.98 2.56 15.20
CA PRO A 207 13.72 1.50 16.16
C PRO A 207 12.24 1.11 16.23
N ASP A 208 11.35 2.07 15.98
CA ASP A 208 9.91 1.98 16.16
C ASP A 208 9.12 2.25 14.86
N TYR A 209 7.88 1.73 14.81
CA TYR A 209 7.02 1.85 13.64
C TYR A 209 6.69 3.31 13.29
N ILE A 210 6.47 4.18 14.29
CA ILE A 210 6.10 5.59 14.04
C ILE A 210 7.20 6.32 13.26
N SER A 211 8.44 6.17 13.72
CA SER A 211 9.61 6.73 13.05
C SER A 211 9.82 6.10 11.67
N PHE A 212 9.64 4.78 11.55
CA PHE A 212 9.79 4.08 10.28
C PHE A 212 8.75 4.51 9.23
N TRP A 213 7.44 4.42 9.52
CA TRP A 213 6.40 4.75 8.55
C TRP A 213 6.46 6.22 8.13
N ASN A 214 6.71 7.12 9.09
CA ASN A 214 6.74 8.54 8.81
C ASN A 214 7.88 8.93 7.86
N ASN A 215 9.06 8.33 8.04
CA ASN A 215 10.21 8.62 7.18
C ASN A 215 10.16 7.86 5.85
N SER A 216 9.80 6.58 5.84
CA SER A 216 9.63 5.82 4.59
C SER A 216 8.59 6.45 3.67
N GLU A 217 7.45 6.91 4.21
CA GLU A 217 6.40 7.55 3.44
C GLU A 217 6.82 8.95 2.93
N ARG A 218 7.39 9.80 3.79
CA ARG A 218 7.69 11.21 3.45
C ARG A 218 8.96 11.42 2.65
N ILE A 219 9.90 10.48 2.72
CA ILE A 219 11.18 10.57 2.02
C ILE A 219 11.08 9.76 0.73
N SER A 220 11.38 8.47 0.73
CA SER A 220 11.50 7.71 -0.52
C SER A 220 10.16 7.60 -1.27
N HIS A 221 9.06 7.25 -0.59
CA HIS A 221 7.75 7.11 -1.23
C HIS A 221 7.26 8.41 -1.89
N ASP A 222 7.19 9.52 -1.14
CA ASP A 222 6.71 10.81 -1.67
C ASP A 222 7.60 11.33 -2.81
N HIS A 223 8.91 11.14 -2.73
CA HIS A 223 9.83 11.66 -3.75
C HIS A 223 9.77 10.86 -5.05
N ILE A 224 9.55 9.54 -5.02
CA ILE A 224 9.33 8.76 -6.26
C ILE A 224 8.01 9.16 -6.93
N HIS A 225 6.92 9.34 -6.15
CA HIS A 225 5.65 9.86 -6.68
C HIS A 225 5.85 11.22 -7.39
N ARG A 226 6.63 12.12 -6.79
CA ARG A 226 6.94 13.44 -7.37
C ARG A 226 7.87 13.36 -8.58
N ALA A 227 8.84 12.44 -8.57
CA ALA A 227 9.81 12.26 -9.64
C ALA A 227 9.15 11.81 -10.94
N ILE A 228 8.18 10.89 -10.87
CA ILE A 228 7.41 10.44 -12.05
C ILE A 228 6.43 11.52 -12.54
N GLY A 229 5.82 12.26 -11.60
CA GLY A 229 4.88 13.33 -11.91
C GLY A 229 3.59 12.83 -12.58
N GLY A 230 2.88 13.74 -13.27
CA GLY A 230 1.61 13.41 -13.92
C GLY A 230 0.59 12.79 -12.96
N ASP A 231 -0.04 11.70 -13.36
CA ASP A 231 -1.05 11.02 -12.54
C ASP A 231 -0.43 10.40 -11.29
N MET A 232 0.80 9.88 -11.39
CA MET A 232 1.54 9.27 -10.28
C MET A 232 1.74 10.23 -9.09
N ARG A 233 1.75 11.55 -9.30
CA ARG A 233 1.90 12.54 -8.22
C ARG A 233 0.57 12.87 -7.51
N ARG A 234 -0.56 12.50 -8.08
CA ARG A 234 -1.89 12.94 -7.64
C ARG A 234 -2.48 11.96 -6.64
N GLN A 235 -3.58 12.34 -5.99
CA GLN A 235 -4.31 11.45 -5.08
C GLN A 235 -4.96 10.26 -5.80
N TYR A 236 -5.07 10.33 -7.12
CA TYR A 236 -5.49 9.23 -8.00
C TYR A 236 -4.28 8.53 -8.65
N SER A 237 -3.13 8.53 -7.98
CA SER A 237 -1.90 7.89 -8.47
C SER A 237 -2.03 6.42 -8.88
N PRO A 238 -2.98 5.60 -8.39
CA PRO A 238 -3.20 4.26 -8.96
C PRO A 238 -3.63 4.24 -10.44
N ASN A 239 -3.98 5.39 -11.04
CA ASN A 239 -4.12 5.50 -12.50
C ASN A 239 -2.82 5.14 -13.23
N GLU A 240 -1.67 5.40 -12.62
CA GLU A 240 -0.36 5.02 -13.13
C GLU A 240 -0.08 3.53 -12.79
N PRO A 241 0.10 2.64 -13.78
CA PRO A 241 0.44 1.25 -13.52
C PRO A 241 1.68 1.03 -12.64
N LEU A 242 2.68 1.93 -12.72
CA LEU A 242 3.86 1.92 -11.84
C LEU A 242 3.54 2.08 -10.36
N PHE A 243 2.36 2.62 -10.00
CA PHE A 243 1.93 2.77 -8.61
C PHE A 243 2.08 1.47 -7.81
N PHE A 244 1.61 0.35 -8.36
CA PHE A 244 1.55 -0.90 -7.61
C PHE A 244 2.92 -1.54 -7.44
N ILE A 245 3.81 -1.38 -8.43
CA ILE A 245 5.18 -1.88 -8.34
C ILE A 245 6.01 -1.00 -7.41
N HIS A 246 5.72 0.31 -7.40
CA HIS A 246 6.27 1.25 -6.43
C HIS A 246 5.82 0.88 -5.00
N HIS A 247 4.53 0.70 -4.78
CA HIS A 247 4.02 0.30 -3.46
C HIS A 247 4.49 -1.10 -3.05
N SER A 248 4.75 -2.01 -3.99
CA SER A 248 5.35 -3.32 -3.70
C SER A 248 6.78 -3.20 -3.13
N GLN A 249 7.59 -2.23 -3.58
CA GLN A 249 8.88 -1.94 -2.96
C GLN A 249 8.72 -1.26 -1.59
N THR A 250 7.72 -0.41 -1.41
CA THR A 250 7.42 0.18 -0.09
C THR A 250 7.05 -0.91 0.93
N ASP A 251 6.19 -1.85 0.53
CA ASP A 251 5.80 -3.01 1.32
C ASP A 251 6.97 -3.97 1.57
N ARG A 252 7.88 -4.14 0.59
CA ARG A 252 9.13 -4.88 0.76
C ARG A 252 9.99 -4.30 1.86
N LEU A 253 10.21 -2.99 1.85
CA LEU A 253 11.00 -2.32 2.90
C LEU A 253 10.36 -2.48 4.28
N TRP A 254 9.03 -2.40 4.38
CA TRP A 254 8.34 -2.66 5.63
C TRP A 254 8.50 -4.12 6.10
N THR A 255 8.33 -5.08 5.19
CA THR A 255 8.52 -6.52 5.46
C THR A 255 9.92 -6.81 5.99
N LEU A 256 10.96 -6.29 5.33
CA LEU A 256 12.36 -6.40 5.76
C LEU A 256 12.60 -5.73 7.11
N TRP A 257 11.98 -4.56 7.35
CA TRP A 257 12.11 -3.86 8.63
C TRP A 257 11.48 -4.67 9.77
N GLN A 258 10.32 -5.31 9.54
CA GLN A 258 9.69 -6.23 10.48
C GLN A 258 10.56 -7.47 10.71
N GLY A 259 11.17 -8.03 9.67
CA GLY A 259 12.05 -9.20 9.75
C GLY A 259 13.30 -9.02 10.61
N ARG A 260 13.77 -7.79 10.81
CA ARG A 260 14.92 -7.48 11.69
C ARG A 260 14.64 -7.73 13.18
N ASN A 261 13.39 -7.73 13.61
CA ASN A 261 13.00 -8.00 15.00
C ASN A 261 11.55 -8.47 15.08
N GLN A 262 11.31 -9.69 15.59
CA GLN A 262 9.97 -10.27 15.70
C GLN A 262 8.96 -9.42 16.48
N THR A 263 9.40 -8.57 17.42
CA THR A 263 8.48 -7.66 18.14
C THR A 263 7.82 -6.63 17.22
N ARG A 264 8.40 -6.38 16.04
CA ARG A 264 7.89 -5.43 15.04
C ARG A 264 6.66 -5.92 14.28
N LEU A 265 6.33 -7.20 14.37
CA LEU A 265 5.03 -7.71 13.89
C LEU A 265 3.85 -7.21 14.74
N SER A 266 4.13 -6.67 15.93
CA SER A 266 3.14 -6.04 16.81
C SER A 266 3.42 -4.55 17.06
N ASP A 267 4.47 -3.98 16.45
CA ASP A 267 4.80 -2.56 16.60
C ASP A 267 3.96 -1.76 15.61
N TYR A 268 2.97 -1.05 16.13
CA TYR A 268 2.03 -0.24 15.37
C TYR A 268 1.56 0.95 16.19
N GLY A 269 1.48 2.12 15.57
CA GLY A 269 1.10 3.34 16.24
C GLY A 269 1.17 4.57 15.35
N GLY A 270 0.60 5.66 15.84
CA GLY A 270 0.49 6.95 15.14
C GLY A 270 -0.97 7.41 15.05
N ASN A 271 -1.21 8.40 14.20
CA ASN A 271 -2.54 8.98 14.03
C ASN A 271 -3.37 8.17 13.04
N THR A 272 -4.68 8.08 13.25
CA THR A 272 -5.62 7.38 12.35
C THR A 272 -6.13 8.26 11.20
N VAL A 273 -5.99 9.58 11.33
CA VAL A 273 -6.38 10.57 10.33
C VAL A 273 -5.31 11.67 10.24
N GLN A 274 -5.15 12.21 9.03
CA GLN A 274 -4.21 13.29 8.78
C GLN A 274 -4.44 14.51 9.68
N ASN A 275 -3.35 15.22 9.98
CA ASN A 275 -3.35 16.49 10.73
C ASN A 275 -3.94 16.42 12.16
N VAL A 276 -4.07 15.22 12.71
CA VAL A 276 -4.36 14.98 14.13
C VAL A 276 -3.07 14.53 14.83
N PHE A 277 -2.92 14.88 16.11
CA PHE A 277 -1.74 14.54 16.93
C PHE A 277 -2.19 13.83 18.22
N ALA A 278 -2.87 12.70 18.07
CA ALA A 278 -3.50 11.99 19.19
C ALA A 278 -2.94 10.57 19.39
N ASN A 279 -2.17 10.02 18.45
CA ASN A 279 -1.61 8.66 18.50
C ASN A 279 -2.64 7.60 18.90
N THR A 280 -3.78 7.58 18.21
CA THR A 280 -4.95 6.75 18.55
C THR A 280 -4.99 5.40 17.84
N ALA A 281 -4.03 5.09 16.97
CA ALA A 281 -4.05 3.88 16.17
C ALA A 281 -3.80 2.62 17.02
N SER A 282 -4.53 1.55 16.70
CA SER A 282 -4.46 0.24 17.38
C SER A 282 -4.43 -0.90 16.36
N LEU A 283 -3.85 -2.04 16.73
CA LEU A 283 -3.87 -3.27 15.92
C LEU A 283 -5.29 -3.79 15.67
N SER A 284 -6.25 -3.46 16.54
CA SER A 284 -7.66 -3.84 16.39
C SER A 284 -8.44 -2.94 15.43
N ASP A 285 -7.85 -1.85 14.93
CA ASP A 285 -8.53 -0.93 14.03
C ASP A 285 -8.91 -1.63 12.74
N LYS A 286 -10.12 -1.34 12.24
CA LYS A 286 -10.60 -1.85 10.95
C LYS A 286 -10.26 -0.89 9.84
N LEU A 287 -9.58 -1.40 8.83
CA LEU A 287 -9.23 -0.71 7.60
C LEU A 287 -10.28 -1.02 6.56
N SER A 288 -10.92 0.02 6.02
CA SER A 288 -11.90 -0.13 4.95
C SER A 288 -11.28 -0.04 3.56
N TYR A 289 -11.92 -0.70 2.59
CA TYR A 289 -11.54 -0.69 1.17
C TYR A 289 -12.73 -0.31 0.29
N MET A 290 -13.73 0.38 0.86
CA MET A 290 -14.91 0.91 0.15
C MET A 290 -15.63 -0.14 -0.74
N GLY A 291 -15.69 -1.38 -0.29
CA GLY A 291 -16.37 -2.47 -1.02
C GLY A 291 -15.51 -3.19 -2.06
N LEU A 292 -14.27 -2.76 -2.34
CA LEU A 292 -13.32 -3.55 -3.15
C LEU A 292 -12.99 -4.89 -2.47
N ALA A 293 -12.95 -4.88 -1.14
CA ALA A 293 -12.70 -6.04 -0.31
C ALA A 293 -13.37 -5.88 1.07
N GLU A 294 -13.48 -6.98 1.81
CA GLU A 294 -13.91 -6.94 3.20
C GLU A 294 -12.92 -6.15 4.07
N ASP A 295 -13.45 -5.38 5.01
CA ASP A 295 -12.65 -4.63 5.99
C ASP A 295 -11.74 -5.57 6.77
N GLN A 296 -10.47 -5.19 6.90
CA GLN A 296 -9.44 -5.98 7.59
C GLN A 296 -9.02 -5.31 8.89
N THR A 297 -8.69 -6.09 9.90
CA THR A 297 -8.00 -5.53 11.08
C THR A 297 -6.55 -5.20 10.73
N VAL A 298 -5.95 -4.20 11.37
CA VAL A 298 -4.50 -3.96 11.20
C VAL A 298 -3.70 -5.21 11.58
N GLU A 299 -4.06 -5.88 12.68
CA GLU A 299 -3.41 -7.10 13.17
C GLU A 299 -3.31 -8.20 12.09
N SER A 300 -4.36 -8.37 11.28
CA SER A 300 -4.37 -9.39 10.22
C SER A 300 -3.45 -9.07 9.05
N LEU A 301 -2.91 -7.85 8.97
CA LEU A 301 -2.07 -7.38 7.87
C LEU A 301 -0.60 -7.19 8.26
N MET A 302 -0.26 -7.41 9.54
CA MET A 302 1.10 -7.18 10.02
C MET A 302 2.10 -8.23 9.54
N ASP A 303 1.65 -9.43 9.15
CA ASP A 303 2.52 -10.57 8.81
C ASP A 303 2.13 -11.11 7.42
N THR A 304 3.06 -11.07 6.47
CA THR A 304 2.86 -11.46 5.06
C THR A 304 2.63 -12.96 4.86
N LEU A 305 2.84 -13.76 5.91
CA LEU A 305 2.72 -15.22 5.91
C LEU A 305 1.57 -15.74 6.77
N SER A 306 0.63 -14.88 7.16
CA SER A 306 -0.50 -15.28 7.99
C SER A 306 -1.79 -14.53 7.66
N ASN A 307 -2.90 -14.97 8.27
CA ASN A 307 -4.18 -14.25 8.28
C ASN A 307 -4.74 -13.90 6.89
N GLY A 308 -4.50 -14.77 5.90
CA GLY A 308 -4.97 -14.59 4.52
C GLY A 308 -3.92 -14.01 3.57
N LEU A 309 -2.83 -13.43 4.09
CA LEU A 309 -1.64 -13.10 3.32
C LEU A 309 -0.74 -14.34 3.20
N CYS A 310 -0.13 -14.51 2.02
CA CYS A 310 0.76 -15.64 1.76
C CYS A 310 1.76 -15.30 0.65
N TYR A 311 2.74 -14.44 0.96
CA TYR A 311 3.80 -14.06 0.02
C TYR A 311 5.12 -13.70 0.71
N LYS A 312 6.20 -13.71 -0.08
CA LYS A 312 7.56 -13.28 0.29
C LYS A 312 8.16 -12.42 -0.82
N TYR A 313 9.22 -11.70 -0.49
CA TYR A 313 10.12 -11.11 -1.48
C TYR A 313 11.27 -12.07 -1.78
N ASP A 314 11.85 -11.98 -2.98
CA ASP A 314 12.94 -12.88 -3.42
C ASP A 314 14.30 -12.58 -2.79
N ASP A 315 14.39 -11.55 -1.94
CA ASP A 315 15.54 -11.23 -1.11
C ASP A 315 15.23 -11.26 0.41
N ASP A 316 14.12 -11.90 0.78
CA ASP A 316 13.87 -12.38 2.14
C ASP A 316 14.66 -13.70 2.36
N GLU A 317 16.00 -13.63 2.42
CA GLU A 317 16.90 -14.72 2.84
C GLU A 317 17.60 -14.44 4.17
#